data_AF-A0A8H8BWE1-F1
#
_entry.id   AF-A0A8H8BWE1-F1
#
_cell.length_a   1.000
_cell.length_b   1.000
_cell.length_c   1.000
_cell.angle_alpha   90.00
_cell.angle_beta   90.00
_cell.angle_gamma   90.00
#
_symmetry.space_group_name_H-M   'P 1'
#
loop_
_entity.id
_entity.type
_entity.pdbx_description
1 polymer ?
#
loop_
_entity_poly.entity_id
_entity_poly.type
_entity_poly.pdbx_seq_one_letter_code
_entity_poly.pdbx_strand_id
1 'polypeptide(L)'
;MSMQDNTSNQPPEEDEEEDYMNMVIAEPTVPQKETSIQRRQRQKREAEIRGRVKSKAELAEEEKVARDAALSRSMLADTSSSKNKGLAMMAKMGFKPGAALGSKDNVDARIEPIGVSMKEDRGGIGLDTEKKRKFREEVEKEGKRVKAEEGDYRERVRREREEARLEGLVGAAMRVAERMNEEKEEAEASTPEDPKKRTISTKPLKQINILWRGLVRKREEKERDRRMRYDLHQSLSRLPTYDDADEDKEDKRALGKDRIQHTLVEDLEEEDPDLDAFNELDPAERLHKLVLHLREEYNYCFWCKFTYPDKDMEGCPGLTEEDHD
;
A
#
# COMPACT_ATOMS: atom_id res chain seq x y z
N MET A 1 23.16 -64.04 33.45
CA MET A 1 22.08 -64.47 32.55
C MET A 1 21.37 -63.22 32.06
N SER A 2 21.13 -62.95 30.79
CA SER A 2 21.56 -63.55 29.53
C SER A 2 21.32 -62.46 28.48
N MET A 3 22.24 -62.38 27.51
CA MET A 3 22.15 -61.57 26.30
C MET A 3 20.92 -61.95 25.46
N GLN A 4 20.41 -61.03 24.63
CA GLN A 4 20.21 -61.28 23.19
C GLN A 4 19.67 -60.04 22.45
N ASP A 5 20.47 -59.58 21.49
CA ASP A 5 20.06 -58.84 20.31
C ASP A 5 19.12 -59.68 19.42
N ASN A 6 18.18 -59.04 18.71
CA ASN A 6 17.92 -59.38 17.31
C ASN A 6 17.06 -58.33 16.58
N THR A 7 17.75 -57.57 15.71
CA THR A 7 17.51 -57.36 14.28
C THR A 7 16.12 -57.04 13.69
N SER A 8 16.11 -55.89 13.01
CA SER A 8 15.57 -55.60 11.66
C SER A 8 14.09 -55.81 11.35
N ASN A 9 13.39 -54.69 11.10
CA ASN A 9 12.41 -54.63 10.01
C ASN A 9 12.26 -53.19 9.48
N GLN A 10 12.80 -52.94 8.30
CA GLN A 10 12.41 -51.87 7.36
C GLN A 10 12.06 -52.59 6.06
N PRO A 11 10.95 -52.24 5.35
CA PRO A 11 11.01 -51.18 4.32
C PRO A 11 9.62 -50.52 4.04
N PRO A 12 9.38 -49.72 2.97
CA PRO A 12 10.29 -48.98 2.09
C PRO A 12 10.09 -47.44 2.18
N GLU A 13 11.04 -46.70 1.61
CA GLU A 13 10.87 -45.30 1.22
C GLU A 13 9.93 -45.24 0.00
N GLU A 14 8.86 -44.46 0.12
CA GLU A 14 8.16 -43.87 -1.02
C GLU A 14 8.36 -42.36 -0.91
N ASP A 15 9.20 -41.85 -1.80
CA ASP A 15 9.30 -40.43 -2.14
C ASP A 15 7.93 -39.95 -2.63
N GLU A 16 7.16 -39.31 -1.76
CA GLU A 16 6.15 -38.35 -2.17
C GLU A 16 6.47 -37.01 -1.50
N GLU A 17 6.67 -36.02 -2.37
CA GLU A 17 6.89 -34.61 -2.08
C GLU A 17 5.67 -34.02 -1.34
N GLU A 18 5.46 -34.42 -0.09
CA GLU A 18 4.35 -33.97 0.76
C GLU A 18 4.53 -32.50 1.14
N ASP A 19 4.03 -31.65 0.24
CA ASP A 19 3.22 -30.47 0.54
C ASP A 19 3.83 -29.51 1.58
N TYR A 20 4.99 -28.95 1.21
CA TYR A 20 5.68 -27.85 1.89
C TYR A 20 4.82 -26.57 2.10
N MET A 21 3.56 -26.56 1.67
CA MET A 21 2.62 -25.44 1.81
C MET A 21 1.30 -25.79 2.51
N ASN A 22 1.13 -27.03 2.99
CA ASN A 22 -0.13 -27.46 3.63
C ASN A 22 0.04 -27.94 5.07
N MET A 23 1.06 -27.42 5.76
CA MET A 23 1.05 -27.41 7.22
C MET A 23 -0.09 -26.51 7.70
N VAL A 24 -1.28 -27.10 7.84
CA VAL A 24 -2.41 -26.48 8.54
C VAL A 24 -1.90 -26.06 9.90
N ILE A 25 -1.82 -24.74 10.14
CA ILE A 25 -1.50 -24.19 11.45
C ILE A 25 -2.59 -24.70 12.39
N ALA A 26 -2.30 -25.74 13.15
CA ALA A 26 -3.20 -26.23 14.18
C ALA A 26 -3.45 -25.08 15.14
N GLU A 27 -4.70 -24.60 15.20
CA GLU A 27 -5.09 -23.62 16.20
C GLU A 27 -4.67 -24.17 17.58
N PRO A 28 -3.88 -23.40 18.35
CA PRO A 28 -3.36 -23.89 19.61
C PRO A 28 -4.55 -24.23 20.51
N THR A 29 -4.72 -25.53 20.79
CA THR A 29 -5.79 -26.10 21.63
C THR A 29 -5.69 -25.67 23.11
N VAL A 30 -4.59 -25.00 23.47
CA VAL A 30 -4.34 -24.39 24.77
C VAL A 30 -4.35 -22.87 24.62
N PRO A 31 -5.18 -22.13 25.37
CA PRO A 31 -5.19 -20.68 25.29
C PRO A 31 -3.82 -20.14 25.72
N GLN A 32 -3.07 -19.61 24.75
CA GLN A 32 -1.81 -18.93 24.98
C GLN A 32 -2.07 -17.75 25.93
N LYS A 33 -1.28 -17.63 27.00
CA LYS A 33 -1.40 -16.52 27.95
C LYS A 33 -1.08 -15.23 27.18
N GLU A 34 -2.10 -14.36 27.01
CA GLU A 34 -1.95 -13.08 26.33
C GLU A 34 -0.74 -12.33 26.87
N THR A 35 0.10 -11.80 25.97
CA THR A 35 1.19 -10.91 26.36
C THR A 35 0.63 -9.65 27.00
N SER A 36 1.40 -9.00 27.89
CA SER A 36 0.96 -7.79 28.58
C SER A 36 0.52 -6.67 27.63
N ILE A 37 1.17 -6.58 26.46
CA ILE A 37 0.85 -5.63 25.39
C ILE A 37 -0.49 -5.97 24.73
N GLN A 38 -0.73 -7.24 24.41
CA GLN A 38 -1.99 -7.69 23.82
C GLN A 38 -3.17 -7.50 24.78
N ARG A 39 -2.97 -7.80 26.07
CA ARG A 39 -3.96 -7.54 27.14
C ARG A 39 -4.30 -6.05 27.23
N ARG A 40 -3.29 -5.17 27.19
CA ARG A 40 -3.47 -3.71 27.24
C ARG A 40 -4.26 -3.20 26.03
N GLN A 41 -3.97 -3.71 24.84
CA GLN A 41 -4.69 -3.34 23.62
C GLN A 41 -6.16 -3.80 23.66
N ARG A 42 -6.42 -5.02 24.16
CA ARG A 42 -7.78 -5.54 24.33
C ARG A 42 -8.58 -4.69 25.32
N GLN A 43 -8.01 -4.41 26.50
CA GLN A 43 -8.65 -3.55 27.50
C GLN A 43 -8.93 -2.15 26.95
N LYS A 44 -8.02 -1.59 26.14
CA LYS A 44 -8.24 -0.29 25.48
C LYS A 44 -9.40 -0.35 24.49
N ARG A 45 -9.47 -1.38 23.64
CA ARG A 45 -10.60 -1.57 22.70
C ARG A 45 -11.93 -1.81 23.43
N GLU A 46 -11.96 -2.64 24.46
CA GLU A 46 -13.15 -2.88 25.28
C GLU A 46 -13.61 -1.60 26.00
N ALA A 47 -12.68 -0.77 26.48
CA ALA A 47 -12.97 0.52 27.07
C ALA A 47 -13.48 1.54 26.04
N GLU A 48 -12.94 1.55 24.82
CA GLU A 48 -13.43 2.36 23.70
C GLU A 48 -14.86 1.95 23.30
N ILE A 49 -15.14 0.64 23.23
CA ILE A 49 -16.48 0.10 22.93
C ILE A 49 -17.46 0.44 24.06
N ARG A 50 -17.07 0.28 25.33
CA ARG A 50 -17.93 0.60 26.49
C ARG A 50 -18.14 2.10 26.68
N GLY A 51 -17.12 2.90 26.36
CA GLY A 51 -17.15 4.36 26.46
C GLY A 51 -17.92 5.03 25.31
N ARG A 52 -18.18 4.30 24.22
CA ARG A 52 -18.97 4.81 23.12
C ARG A 52 -20.46 4.80 23.47
N VAL A 53 -21.01 5.99 23.66
CA VAL A 53 -22.45 6.20 23.77
C VAL A 53 -23.08 5.88 22.41
N LYS A 54 -24.02 4.93 22.40
CA LYS A 54 -24.77 4.55 21.19
C LYS A 54 -25.55 5.76 20.67
N SER A 55 -25.62 5.89 19.36
CA SER A 55 -26.40 6.96 18.74
C SER A 55 -27.91 6.73 18.94
N LYS A 56 -28.71 7.80 18.81
CA LYS A 56 -30.17 7.70 18.92
C LYS A 56 -30.78 6.72 17.90
N ALA A 57 -30.17 6.59 16.73
CA ALA A 57 -30.60 5.65 15.69
C ALA A 57 -30.30 4.19 16.10
N GLU A 58 -29.09 3.91 16.57
CA GLU A 58 -28.68 2.57 17.04
C GLU A 58 -29.55 2.09 18.21
N LEU A 59 -29.90 2.98 19.15
CA LEU A 59 -30.76 2.63 20.27
C LEU A 59 -32.20 2.30 19.83
N ALA A 60 -32.72 3.01 18.83
CA ALA A 60 -34.05 2.74 18.27
C ALA A 60 -34.07 1.41 17.49
N GLU A 61 -32.98 1.06 16.80
CA GLU A 61 -32.84 -0.24 16.14
C GLU A 61 -32.77 -1.39 17.13
N GLU A 62 -32.00 -1.24 18.21
CA GLU A 62 -31.94 -2.23 19.28
C GLU A 62 -33.29 -2.42 19.98
N GLU A 63 -34.06 -1.34 20.22
CA GLU A 63 -35.41 -1.43 20.76
C GLU A 63 -36.36 -2.17 19.80
N LYS A 64 -36.26 -1.90 18.49
CA LYS A 64 -37.04 -2.62 17.47
C LYS A 64 -36.68 -4.11 17.45
N VAL A 65 -35.39 -4.45 17.42
CA VAL A 65 -34.93 -5.84 17.46
C VAL A 65 -35.38 -6.53 18.75
N ALA A 66 -35.32 -5.85 19.89
CA ALA A 66 -35.82 -6.41 21.16
C ALA A 66 -37.34 -6.61 21.14
N ARG A 67 -38.09 -5.65 20.57
CA ARG A 67 -39.55 -5.78 20.38
C ARG A 67 -39.88 -6.95 19.47
N ASP A 68 -39.20 -7.08 18.33
CA ASP A 68 -39.43 -8.15 17.36
C ASP A 68 -39.01 -9.51 17.93
N ALA A 69 -37.89 -9.59 18.64
CA ALA A 69 -37.47 -10.79 19.35
C ALA A 69 -38.49 -11.20 20.41
N ALA A 70 -39.03 -10.25 21.17
CA ALA A 70 -40.09 -10.50 22.17
C ALA A 70 -41.41 -10.93 21.53
N LEU A 71 -41.80 -10.34 20.38
CA LEU A 71 -42.98 -10.74 19.62
C LEU A 71 -42.80 -12.12 18.98
N SER A 72 -41.58 -12.45 18.55
CA SER A 72 -41.26 -13.77 17.96
C SER A 72 -41.15 -14.88 19.00
N ARG A 73 -40.86 -14.55 20.27
CA ARG A 73 -40.80 -15.53 21.37
C ARG A 73 -42.21 -15.94 21.77
N SER A 74 -42.57 -17.19 21.48
CA SER A 74 -43.88 -17.73 21.82
C SER A 74 -44.08 -17.82 23.34
N MET A 75 -45.03 -17.03 23.86
CA MET A 75 -45.46 -17.00 25.27
C MET A 75 -46.15 -18.29 25.74
N LEU A 76 -46.18 -19.36 24.93
CA LEU A 76 -46.67 -20.70 25.29
C LEU A 76 -45.54 -21.68 25.62
N ALA A 77 -44.31 -21.41 25.18
CA ALA A 77 -43.15 -22.27 25.37
C ALA A 77 -42.39 -21.99 26.69
N ASP A 78 -42.56 -20.79 27.26
CA ASP A 78 -41.86 -20.41 28.50
C ASP A 78 -42.51 -21.01 29.75
N THR A 79 -41.71 -21.43 30.73
CA THR A 79 -42.18 -22.01 32.00
C THR A 79 -42.99 -21.03 32.86
N SER A 80 -42.86 -19.72 32.58
CA SER A 80 -43.66 -18.63 33.16
C SER A 80 -45.11 -18.60 32.66
N SER A 81 -45.44 -19.35 31.61
CA SER A 81 -46.78 -19.42 31.01
C SER A 81 -47.84 -19.98 31.97
N SER A 82 -47.43 -20.86 32.90
CA SER A 82 -48.30 -21.40 33.96
C SER A 82 -48.77 -20.34 34.96
N LYS A 83 -48.07 -19.21 35.07
CA LYS A 83 -48.41 -18.07 35.93
C LYS A 83 -49.37 -17.08 35.25
N ASN A 84 -49.56 -17.20 33.92
CA ASN A 84 -50.48 -16.34 33.18
C ASN A 84 -51.92 -16.77 33.45
N LYS A 85 -52.71 -15.88 34.07
CA LYS A 85 -54.14 -16.12 34.40
C LYS A 85 -54.96 -16.52 33.16
N GLY A 86 -54.59 -16.01 31.99
CA GLY A 86 -55.25 -16.34 30.72
C GLY A 86 -55.08 -17.81 30.32
N LEU A 87 -53.85 -18.35 30.41
CA LEU A 87 -53.60 -19.77 30.15
C LEU A 87 -54.29 -20.66 31.19
N ALA A 88 -54.28 -20.25 32.46
CA ALA A 88 -54.98 -20.98 33.52
C ALA A 88 -56.51 -21.01 33.32
N MET A 89 -57.11 -19.94 32.78
CA MET A 89 -58.53 -19.92 32.42
C MET A 89 -58.84 -20.77 31.18
N MET A 90 -57.98 -20.72 30.15
CA MET A 90 -58.12 -21.56 28.95
C MET A 90 -57.97 -23.05 29.26
N ALA A 91 -57.01 -23.43 30.09
CA ALA A 91 -56.83 -24.81 30.54
C ALA A 91 -58.08 -25.34 31.28
N LYS A 92 -58.73 -24.51 32.10
CA LYS A 92 -60.00 -24.85 32.77
C LYS A 92 -61.17 -25.01 31.79
N MET A 93 -61.11 -24.34 30.63
CA MET A 93 -62.09 -24.49 29.55
C MET A 93 -61.76 -25.66 28.59
N GLY A 94 -60.75 -26.48 28.91
CA GLY A 94 -60.40 -27.67 28.13
C GLY A 94 -59.33 -27.46 27.06
N PHE A 95 -58.68 -26.30 27.02
CA PHE A 95 -57.55 -26.07 26.12
C PHE A 95 -56.32 -26.89 26.54
N LYS A 96 -55.74 -27.62 25.58
CA LYS A 96 -54.48 -28.35 25.77
C LYS A 96 -53.36 -27.61 25.04
N PRO A 97 -52.19 -27.38 25.67
CA PRO A 97 -51.08 -26.71 25.01
C PRO A 97 -50.66 -27.50 23.77
N GLY A 98 -50.64 -26.83 22.61
CA GLY A 98 -50.35 -27.43 21.31
C GLY A 98 -51.57 -27.88 20.49
N ALA A 99 -52.79 -27.75 21.01
CA ALA A 99 -54.02 -28.00 20.25
C ALA A 99 -54.63 -26.69 19.74
N ALA A 100 -55.12 -26.68 18.50
CA ALA A 100 -55.89 -25.56 17.97
C ALA A 100 -57.28 -25.49 18.65
N LEU A 101 -57.80 -24.27 18.81
CA LEU A 101 -59.13 -24.04 19.37
C LEU A 101 -60.21 -24.34 18.32
N GLY A 102 -61.26 -25.09 18.68
CA GLY A 102 -62.40 -25.39 17.80
C GLY A 102 -62.81 -26.87 17.77
N SER A 103 -63.76 -27.22 16.87
CA SER A 103 -64.12 -28.63 16.61
C SER A 103 -62.94 -29.39 16.00
N LYS A 104 -62.83 -30.68 16.33
CA LYS A 104 -61.76 -31.57 15.83
C LYS A 104 -61.77 -31.77 14.31
N ASP A 105 -62.88 -31.43 13.64
CA ASP A 105 -63.06 -31.60 12.20
C ASP A 105 -62.42 -30.46 11.38
N ASN A 106 -61.98 -29.37 12.02
CA ASN A 106 -61.29 -28.27 11.35
C ASN A 106 -59.78 -28.48 11.32
N VAL A 107 -59.30 -29.11 10.23
CA VAL A 107 -57.87 -29.34 9.96
C VAL A 107 -57.11 -28.02 9.72
N ASP A 108 -57.81 -26.95 9.35
CA ASP A 108 -57.24 -25.63 9.04
C ASP A 108 -57.13 -24.68 10.26
N ALA A 109 -57.43 -25.17 11.46
CA ALA A 109 -57.36 -24.36 12.67
C ALA A 109 -55.91 -24.00 13.00
N ARG A 110 -55.58 -22.70 12.98
CA ARG A 110 -54.22 -22.20 13.22
C ARG A 110 -53.86 -22.29 14.70
N ILE A 111 -52.65 -22.75 14.96
CA ILE A 111 -52.05 -22.83 16.30
C ILE A 111 -51.41 -21.48 16.69
N GLU A 112 -50.98 -20.70 15.69
CA GLU A 112 -50.33 -19.40 15.87
C GLU A 112 -51.25 -18.25 15.45
N PRO A 113 -51.23 -17.12 16.17
CA PRO A 113 -51.95 -15.91 15.78
C PRO A 113 -51.54 -15.42 14.39
N ILE A 114 -52.48 -14.86 13.63
CA ILE A 114 -52.20 -14.27 12.32
C ILE A 114 -51.31 -13.03 12.52
N GLY A 115 -50.10 -13.05 11.93
CA GLY A 115 -49.22 -11.89 11.92
C GLY A 115 -49.80 -10.75 11.09
N VAL A 116 -50.04 -9.60 11.72
CA VAL A 116 -50.48 -8.38 11.04
C VAL A 116 -49.24 -7.58 10.65
N SER A 117 -49.01 -7.39 9.34
CA SER A 117 -47.99 -6.48 8.84
C SER A 117 -48.53 -5.05 8.86
N MET A 118 -48.16 -4.28 9.88
CA MET A 118 -48.51 -2.85 9.93
C MET A 118 -47.66 -2.12 8.91
N LYS A 119 -48.30 -1.58 7.87
CA LYS A 119 -47.62 -0.75 6.88
C LYS A 119 -47.38 0.63 7.47
N GLU A 120 -46.13 0.93 7.80
CA GLU A 120 -45.73 2.22 8.37
C GLU A 120 -45.67 3.34 7.31
N ASP A 121 -45.72 2.95 6.02
CA ASP A 121 -45.60 3.86 4.90
C ASP A 121 -46.96 4.27 4.31
N ARG A 122 -47.10 5.56 3.99
CA ARG A 122 -48.20 6.12 3.17
C ARG A 122 -48.11 5.77 1.68
N GLY A 123 -47.21 4.84 1.30
CA GLY A 123 -47.03 4.41 -0.08
C GLY A 123 -48.13 3.49 -0.57
N GLY A 124 -48.38 3.46 -1.89
CA GLY A 124 -49.30 2.50 -2.52
C GLY A 124 -48.88 1.04 -2.28
N ILE A 125 -49.84 0.12 -2.21
CA ILE A 125 -49.56 -1.32 -2.14
C ILE A 125 -48.92 -1.74 -3.46
N GLY A 126 -47.67 -2.23 -3.43
CA GLY A 126 -46.91 -2.63 -4.64
C GLY A 126 -45.74 -1.71 -5.04
N LEU A 127 -45.60 -0.53 -4.43
CA LEU A 127 -44.45 0.35 -4.69
C LEU A 127 -43.14 -0.20 -4.08
N ASP A 128 -43.26 -0.98 -3.00
CA ASP A 128 -42.14 -1.56 -2.27
C ASP A 128 -41.49 -2.73 -3.03
N THR A 129 -42.26 -3.46 -3.84
CA THR A 129 -41.73 -4.55 -4.68
C THR A 129 -40.98 -3.98 -5.89
N GLU A 130 -41.49 -2.90 -6.51
CA GLU A 130 -40.79 -2.21 -7.60
C GLU A 130 -39.52 -1.51 -7.11
N LYS A 131 -39.57 -0.83 -5.96
CA LYS A 131 -38.37 -0.24 -5.34
C LYS A 131 -37.31 -1.29 -5.02
N LYS A 132 -37.70 -2.46 -4.47
CA LYS A 132 -36.77 -3.57 -4.22
C LYS A 132 -36.14 -4.12 -5.50
N ARG A 133 -36.90 -4.17 -6.61
CA ARG A 133 -36.36 -4.61 -7.91
C ARG A 133 -35.36 -3.60 -8.47
N LYS A 134 -35.68 -2.30 -8.44
CA LYS A 134 -34.77 -1.23 -8.89
C LYS A 134 -33.49 -1.20 -8.07
N PHE A 135 -33.60 -1.31 -6.75
CA PHE A 135 -32.44 -1.36 -5.85
C PHE A 135 -31.52 -2.55 -6.16
N ARG A 136 -32.09 -3.73 -6.45
CA ARG A 136 -31.31 -4.91 -6.84
C ARG A 136 -30.57 -4.70 -8.18
N GLU A 137 -31.23 -4.09 -9.16
CA GLU A 137 -30.64 -3.81 -10.48
C GLU A 137 -29.53 -2.76 -10.39
N GLU A 138 -29.69 -1.74 -9.55
CA GLU A 138 -28.66 -0.72 -9.28
C GLU A 138 -27.45 -1.34 -8.57
N VAL A 139 -27.65 -2.17 -7.55
CA VAL A 139 -26.57 -2.88 -6.86
C VAL A 139 -25.82 -3.84 -7.80
N GLU A 140 -26.51 -4.51 -8.72
CA GLU A 140 -25.85 -5.36 -9.71
C GLU A 140 -25.04 -4.54 -10.74
N LYS A 141 -25.56 -3.38 -11.17
CA LYS A 141 -24.83 -2.46 -12.05
C LYS A 141 -23.62 -1.85 -11.37
N GLU A 142 -23.75 -1.45 -10.10
CA GLU A 142 -22.63 -0.96 -9.29
C GLU A 142 -21.59 -2.07 -9.07
N GLY A 143 -22.02 -3.30 -8.76
CA GLY A 143 -21.11 -4.44 -8.65
C GLY A 143 -20.36 -4.75 -9.95
N LYS A 144 -20.98 -4.55 -11.12
CA LYS A 144 -20.30 -4.67 -12.42
C LYS A 144 -19.36 -3.50 -12.70
N ARG A 145 -19.71 -2.27 -12.31
CA ARG A 145 -18.85 -1.09 -12.42
C ARG A 145 -17.61 -1.20 -11.54
N VAL A 146 -17.78 -1.60 -10.27
CA VAL A 146 -16.67 -1.80 -9.33
C VAL A 146 -15.73 -2.91 -9.82
N LYS A 147 -16.24 -3.99 -10.41
CA LYS A 147 -15.40 -5.03 -11.01
C LYS A 147 -14.64 -4.57 -12.26
N ALA A 148 -15.26 -3.73 -13.09
CA ALA A 148 -14.57 -3.12 -14.23
C ALA A 148 -13.49 -2.12 -13.77
N GLU A 149 -13.78 -1.35 -12.73
CA GLU A 149 -12.85 -0.42 -12.09
C GLU A 149 -11.70 -1.14 -11.38
N GLU A 150 -11.94 -2.32 -10.78
CA GLU A 150 -10.88 -3.18 -10.23
C GLU A 150 -9.95 -3.70 -11.33
N GLY A 151 -10.48 -4.01 -12.52
CA GLY A 151 -9.68 -4.34 -13.71
C GLY A 151 -8.77 -3.19 -14.14
N ASP A 152 -9.33 -1.98 -14.23
CA ASP A 152 -8.59 -0.75 -14.54
C ASP A 152 -7.52 -0.43 -13.48
N TYR A 153 -7.82 -0.66 -12.20
CA TYR A 153 -6.86 -0.46 -11.12
C TYR A 153 -5.65 -1.40 -11.25
N ARG A 154 -5.86 -2.69 -11.56
CA ARG A 154 -4.75 -3.65 -11.74
C ARG A 154 -3.86 -3.29 -12.93
N GLU A 155 -4.45 -2.84 -14.03
CA GLU A 155 -3.72 -2.40 -15.21
C GLU A 155 -2.93 -1.12 -14.94
N ARG A 156 -3.54 -0.15 -14.26
CA ARG A 156 -2.87 1.08 -13.82
C ARG A 156 -1.67 0.81 -12.93
N VAL A 157 -1.82 -0.05 -11.93
CA VAL A 157 -0.73 -0.44 -11.02
C VAL A 157 0.38 -1.18 -11.77
N ARG A 158 0.03 -2.03 -12.74
CA ARG A 158 1.03 -2.69 -13.61
C ARG A 158 1.82 -1.65 -14.39
N ARG A 159 1.12 -0.72 -15.07
CA ARG A 159 1.74 0.35 -15.87
C ARG A 159 2.63 1.25 -15.03
N GLU A 160 2.18 1.69 -13.86
CA GLU A 160 2.97 2.52 -12.94
C GLU A 160 4.24 1.78 -12.46
N ARG A 161 4.13 0.47 -12.20
CA ARG A 161 5.30 -0.35 -11.83
C ARG A 161 6.28 -0.52 -12.99
N GLU A 162 5.79 -0.70 -14.21
CA GLU A 162 6.61 -0.80 -15.41
C GLU A 162 7.33 0.53 -15.70
N GLU A 163 6.61 1.65 -15.64
CA GLU A 163 7.16 3.01 -15.76
C GLU A 163 8.23 3.27 -14.69
N ALA A 164 7.95 2.97 -13.41
CA ALA A 164 8.93 3.11 -12.32
C ALA A 164 10.16 2.22 -12.50
N ARG A 165 10.00 1.01 -13.06
CA ARG A 165 11.13 0.12 -13.40
C ARG A 165 11.99 0.74 -14.50
N LEU A 166 11.37 1.24 -15.56
CA LEU A 166 12.06 1.91 -16.67
C LEU A 166 12.78 3.17 -16.19
N GLU A 167 12.16 3.99 -15.35
CA GLU A 167 12.82 5.15 -14.73
C GLU A 167 14.05 4.75 -13.90
N GLY A 168 13.95 3.64 -13.16
CA GLY A 168 15.09 3.06 -12.44
C GLY A 168 16.24 2.66 -13.37
N LEU A 169 15.92 2.06 -14.52
CA LEU A 169 16.90 1.69 -15.56
C LEU A 169 17.51 2.93 -16.23
N VAL A 170 16.71 3.95 -16.54
CA VAL A 170 17.19 5.25 -17.05
C VAL A 170 18.19 5.85 -16.07
N GLY A 171 17.86 5.90 -14.77
CA GLY A 171 18.77 6.40 -13.74
C GLY A 171 20.04 5.56 -13.57
N ALA A 172 20.01 4.26 -13.87
CA ALA A 172 21.20 3.42 -13.92
C ALA A 172 22.05 3.71 -15.17
N ALA A 173 21.42 3.79 -16.34
CA ALA A 173 22.09 4.10 -17.61
C ALA A 173 22.74 5.50 -17.59
N MET A 174 22.06 6.51 -17.05
CA MET A 174 22.61 7.86 -16.84
C MET A 174 23.90 7.84 -15.99
N ARG A 175 23.92 7.06 -14.90
CA ARG A 175 25.10 6.93 -14.03
C ARG A 175 26.26 6.24 -14.74
N VAL A 176 25.97 5.24 -15.57
CA VAL A 176 26.99 4.56 -16.36
C VAL A 176 27.55 5.51 -17.42
N ALA A 177 26.69 6.26 -18.11
CA ALA A 177 27.12 7.24 -19.11
C ALA A 177 27.98 8.36 -18.50
N GLU A 178 27.58 8.91 -17.35
CA GLU A 178 28.38 9.88 -16.60
C GLU A 178 29.76 9.31 -16.24
N ARG A 179 29.81 8.10 -15.66
CA ARG A 179 31.07 7.45 -15.28
C ARG A 179 31.99 7.19 -16.48
N MET A 180 31.45 6.66 -17.58
CA MET A 180 32.24 6.40 -18.79
C MET A 180 32.76 7.70 -19.42
N ASN A 181 31.95 8.76 -19.37
CA ASN A 181 32.37 10.09 -19.81
C ASN A 181 33.47 10.67 -18.92
N GLU A 182 33.37 10.54 -17.59
CA GLU A 182 34.43 10.93 -16.66
C GLU A 182 35.73 10.16 -16.93
N GLU A 183 35.67 8.84 -17.11
CA GLU A 183 36.84 8.01 -17.42
C GLU A 183 37.50 8.41 -18.75
N LYS A 184 36.70 8.74 -19.77
CA LYS A 184 37.19 9.22 -21.08
C LYS A 184 37.80 10.62 -20.97
N GLU A 185 37.15 11.53 -20.26
CA GLU A 185 37.68 12.88 -20.03
C GLU A 185 38.99 12.82 -19.22
N GLU A 186 39.13 11.92 -18.25
CA GLU A 186 40.38 11.70 -17.51
C GLU A 186 41.49 11.12 -18.40
N ALA A 187 41.14 10.24 -19.34
CA ALA A 187 42.11 9.72 -20.32
C ALA A 187 42.59 10.82 -21.29
N GLU A 188 41.70 11.76 -21.66
CA GLU A 188 42.02 12.90 -22.52
C GLU A 188 42.74 14.02 -21.75
N ALA A 189 42.39 14.26 -20.48
CA ALA A 189 43.02 15.21 -19.58
C ALA A 189 44.28 14.59 -18.97
N SER A 190 45.38 14.60 -19.73
CA SER A 190 46.70 14.04 -19.38
C SER A 190 47.42 14.71 -18.17
N THR A 191 46.71 15.30 -17.21
CA THR A 191 47.27 15.98 -16.03
C THR A 191 46.68 15.42 -14.74
N PRO A 192 47.49 14.91 -13.79
CA PRO A 192 47.01 14.38 -12.53
C PRO A 192 46.67 15.54 -11.58
N GLU A 193 45.43 15.97 -11.56
CA GLU A 193 44.92 16.84 -10.49
C GLU A 193 44.49 16.00 -9.27
N ASP A 194 44.72 16.55 -8.07
CA ASP A 194 44.52 15.90 -6.78
C ASP A 194 43.12 15.27 -6.62
N PRO A 195 43.00 13.98 -6.26
CA PRO A 195 41.72 13.25 -6.21
C PRO A 195 40.77 13.67 -5.08
N LYS A 196 41.12 14.69 -4.27
CA LYS A 196 40.42 15.01 -3.01
C LYS A 196 39.50 16.24 -3.04
N LYS A 197 39.28 16.89 -4.18
CA LYS A 197 38.46 18.13 -4.26
C LYS A 197 37.40 18.18 -5.37
N ARG A 198 36.96 17.04 -5.92
CA ARG A 198 35.85 17.01 -6.89
C ARG A 198 34.51 16.83 -6.18
N THR A 199 34.11 17.77 -5.33
CA THR A 199 32.78 17.71 -4.67
C THR A 199 31.75 18.65 -5.28
N ILE A 200 32.15 19.47 -6.26
CA ILE A 200 31.28 20.38 -6.99
C ILE A 200 31.77 20.38 -8.45
N SER A 201 30.90 20.05 -9.41
CA SER A 201 31.22 20.20 -10.83
C SER A 201 31.48 21.67 -11.09
N THR A 202 32.69 22.01 -11.52
CA THR A 202 33.05 23.39 -11.91
C THR A 202 32.63 23.71 -13.34
N LYS A 203 32.06 22.74 -14.07
CA LYS A 203 31.59 22.91 -15.44
C LYS A 203 30.15 23.42 -15.43
N PRO A 204 29.82 24.41 -16.28
CA PRO A 204 28.45 24.90 -16.42
C PRO A 204 27.54 23.78 -16.92
N LEU A 205 26.30 23.71 -16.40
CA LEU A 205 25.36 22.62 -16.67
C LEU A 205 25.10 22.41 -18.17
N LYS A 206 25.06 23.49 -18.95
CA LYS A 206 24.84 23.46 -20.41
C LYS A 206 25.94 22.78 -21.22
N GLN A 207 27.15 22.67 -20.68
CA GLN A 207 28.25 21.99 -21.35
C GLN A 207 28.17 20.46 -21.22
N ILE A 208 27.40 19.97 -20.24
CA ILE A 208 27.23 18.54 -19.97
C ILE A 208 26.20 17.99 -20.97
N ASN A 209 26.42 16.74 -21.42
CA ASN A 209 25.50 16.07 -22.32
C ASN A 209 24.08 15.98 -21.70
N ILE A 210 23.07 16.34 -22.50
CA ILE A 210 21.65 16.37 -22.12
C ILE A 210 21.21 15.03 -21.50
N LEU A 211 21.76 13.92 -21.99
CA LEU A 211 21.41 12.56 -21.57
C LEU A 211 21.63 12.28 -20.09
N TRP A 212 22.65 12.87 -19.44
CA TRP A 212 22.89 12.73 -17.98
C TRP A 212 22.97 14.07 -17.24
N ARG A 213 22.82 15.21 -17.93
CA ARG A 213 22.76 16.55 -17.32
C ARG A 213 21.73 16.64 -16.20
N GLY A 214 20.56 16.03 -16.38
CA GLY A 214 19.52 16.00 -15.34
C GLY A 214 19.95 15.28 -14.06
N LEU A 215 20.82 14.28 -14.15
CA LEU A 215 21.39 13.59 -12.99
C LEU A 215 22.34 14.52 -12.21
N VAL A 216 23.18 15.28 -12.93
CA VAL A 216 24.11 16.26 -12.35
C VAL A 216 23.32 17.40 -11.70
N ARG A 217 22.33 17.95 -12.40
CA ARG A 217 21.43 19.00 -11.86
C ARG A 217 20.73 18.55 -10.57
N LYS A 218 20.16 17.34 -10.54
CA LYS A 218 19.53 16.77 -9.32
C LYS A 218 20.52 16.60 -8.16
N ARG A 219 21.77 16.22 -8.45
CA ARG A 219 22.83 16.08 -7.44
C ARG A 219 23.20 17.44 -6.84
N GLU A 220 23.40 18.44 -7.70
CA GLU A 220 23.72 19.81 -7.30
C GLU A 220 22.58 20.48 -6.53
N GLU A 221 21.34 20.31 -6.98
CA GLU A 221 20.15 20.83 -6.29
C GLU A 221 20.00 20.19 -4.90
N LYS A 222 20.20 18.86 -4.78
CA LYS A 222 20.16 18.16 -3.50
C LYS A 222 21.26 18.63 -2.55
N GLU A 223 22.45 18.91 -3.08
CA GLU A 223 23.57 19.45 -2.30
C GLU A 223 23.31 20.91 -1.89
N ARG A 224 22.70 21.73 -2.76
CA ARG A 224 22.21 23.08 -2.43
C ARG A 224 21.16 23.03 -1.34
N ASP A 225 20.14 22.19 -1.46
CA ASP A 225 19.08 22.04 -0.45
C ASP A 225 19.65 21.54 0.89
N ARG A 226 20.60 20.60 0.85
CA ARG A 226 21.34 20.19 2.05
C ARG A 226 22.09 21.37 2.68
N ARG A 227 22.77 22.20 1.89
CA ARG A 227 23.48 23.40 2.36
C ARG A 227 22.51 24.45 2.91
N MET A 228 21.40 24.72 2.24
CA MET A 228 20.35 25.64 2.69
C MET A 228 19.71 25.15 3.99
N ARG A 229 19.42 23.85 4.12
CA ARG A 229 18.91 23.27 5.38
C ARG A 229 19.92 23.35 6.50
N TYR A 230 21.19 23.09 6.20
CA TYR A 230 22.27 23.22 7.17
C TYR A 230 22.43 24.67 7.65
N ASP A 231 22.45 25.63 6.72
CA ASP A 231 22.52 27.06 7.01
C ASP A 231 21.28 27.55 7.79
N LEU A 232 20.08 27.13 7.39
CA LEU A 232 18.84 27.41 8.12
C LEU A 232 18.88 26.84 9.54
N HIS A 233 19.26 25.58 9.70
CA HIS A 233 19.38 24.95 11.02
C HIS A 233 20.44 25.64 11.89
N GLN A 234 21.55 26.07 11.29
CA GLN A 234 22.60 26.82 11.97
C GLN A 234 22.12 28.22 12.39
N SER A 235 21.38 28.91 11.50
CA SER A 235 20.79 30.23 11.78
C SER A 235 19.72 30.19 12.88
N LEU A 236 18.90 29.12 12.95
CA LEU A 236 17.86 28.94 13.97
C LEU A 236 18.43 28.73 15.39
N SER A 237 19.68 28.25 15.49
CA SER A 237 20.39 28.11 16.77
C SER A 237 21.01 29.42 17.28
N ARG A 238 20.93 30.52 16.52
CA ARG A 238 21.50 31.82 16.88
C ARG A 238 20.43 32.80 17.34
N LEU A 239 20.61 33.36 18.53
CA LEU A 239 19.79 34.46 19.04
C LEU A 239 20.20 35.76 18.31
N PRO A 240 19.27 36.56 17.75
CA PRO A 240 19.58 37.74 16.92
C PRO A 240 20.31 38.96 17.55
N THR A 241 21.14 38.82 18.58
CA THR A 241 21.47 39.99 19.44
C THR A 241 22.95 40.26 19.76
N TYR A 242 23.93 39.65 19.09
CA TYR A 242 25.34 40.03 19.34
C TYR A 242 26.16 40.06 18.03
N ASP A 243 26.28 41.26 17.46
CA ASP A 243 27.32 41.59 16.51
C ASP A 243 28.47 42.22 17.28
N ASP A 244 29.54 41.45 17.48
CA ASP A 244 30.75 41.94 18.09
C ASP A 244 31.65 42.57 17.02
N ALA A 245 32.10 43.80 17.27
CA ALA A 245 32.90 44.58 16.32
C ALA A 245 34.34 44.05 16.21
N ASP A 246 34.78 43.24 17.18
CA ASP A 246 36.13 42.66 17.24
C ASP A 246 36.22 41.28 16.57
N GLU A 247 35.14 40.77 15.96
CA GLU A 247 35.17 39.46 15.26
C GLU A 247 36.07 39.51 14.00
N ASP A 248 37.08 38.65 13.97
CA ASP A 248 37.95 38.48 12.81
C ASP A 248 37.25 37.69 11.69
N LYS A 249 37.85 37.64 10.49
CA LYS A 249 37.30 36.86 9.35
C LYS A 249 37.15 35.37 9.68
N GLU A 250 38.04 34.84 10.52
CA GLU A 250 38.01 33.44 10.94
C GLU A 250 36.86 33.19 11.93
N ASP A 251 36.62 34.12 12.85
CA ASP A 251 35.47 34.10 13.74
C ASP A 251 34.17 34.27 12.97
N LYS A 252 34.11 35.17 11.98
CA LYS A 252 32.95 35.34 11.09
C LYS A 252 32.67 34.10 10.26
N ARG A 253 33.71 33.38 9.81
CA ARG A 253 33.56 32.09 9.14
C ARG A 253 33.06 30.99 10.08
N ALA A 254 33.63 30.88 11.28
CA ALA A 254 33.19 29.92 12.30
C ALA A 254 31.77 30.23 12.81
N LEU A 255 31.43 31.51 12.90
CA LEU A 255 30.11 32.03 13.24
C LEU A 255 29.16 32.10 12.03
N GLY A 256 29.55 31.61 10.85
CA GLY A 256 28.72 31.61 9.65
C GLY A 256 28.13 32.97 9.26
N LYS A 257 28.78 34.08 9.68
CA LYS A 257 28.42 35.47 9.32
C LYS A 257 28.99 35.88 7.97
N ASP A 258 29.87 35.07 7.40
CA ASP A 258 30.37 35.27 6.04
C ASP A 258 29.23 35.07 5.03
N ARG A 259 28.95 36.10 4.22
CA ARG A 259 28.09 35.99 3.03
C ARG A 259 28.69 34.94 2.09
N ILE A 260 28.10 33.75 2.04
CA ILE A 260 28.49 32.70 1.11
C ILE A 260 28.23 33.21 -0.31
N GLN A 261 29.28 33.35 -1.12
CA GLN A 261 29.18 33.77 -2.52
C GLN A 261 28.23 32.83 -3.29
N HIS A 262 27.12 33.38 -3.76
CA HIS A 262 26.05 32.72 -4.50
C HIS A 262 26.40 32.43 -5.98
N THR A 263 27.68 32.33 -6.36
CA THR A 263 28.07 32.25 -7.77
C THR A 263 27.68 30.94 -8.47
N LEU A 264 27.36 29.88 -7.72
CA LEU A 264 26.86 28.59 -8.26
C LEU A 264 25.32 28.53 -8.35
N VAL A 265 24.63 29.60 -7.96
CA VAL A 265 23.17 29.64 -7.80
C VAL A 265 22.49 30.00 -9.12
N GLU A 266 23.12 30.83 -9.95
CA GLU A 266 22.53 31.35 -11.19
C GLU A 266 22.33 30.23 -12.24
N ASP A 267 23.29 29.33 -12.40
CA ASP A 267 23.21 28.24 -13.39
C ASP A 267 22.12 27.20 -13.10
N LEU A 268 21.79 26.96 -11.82
CA LEU A 268 20.73 26.02 -11.42
C LEU A 268 19.32 26.57 -11.64
N GLU A 269 19.19 27.90 -11.53
CA GLU A 269 17.94 28.64 -11.66
C GLU A 269 17.58 28.94 -13.12
N GLU A 270 18.53 28.77 -14.04
CA GLU A 270 18.27 28.91 -15.47
C GLU A 270 17.37 27.76 -15.97
N GLU A 271 16.23 28.11 -16.56
CA GLU A 271 15.33 27.17 -17.23
C GLU A 271 16.05 26.55 -18.43
N ASP A 272 15.97 25.22 -18.54
CA ASP A 272 16.70 24.45 -19.53
C ASP A 272 15.73 23.69 -20.42
N PRO A 273 15.20 24.35 -21.47
CA PRO A 273 14.11 23.80 -22.27
C PRO A 273 14.48 22.48 -22.95
N ASP A 274 15.77 22.28 -23.27
CA ASP A 274 16.26 21.06 -23.91
C ASP A 274 16.21 19.84 -22.97
N LEU A 275 16.55 20.03 -21.69
CA LEU A 275 16.46 18.98 -20.68
C LEU A 275 15.01 18.71 -20.28
N ASP A 276 14.18 19.75 -20.22
CA ASP A 276 12.75 19.59 -19.95
C ASP A 276 12.08 18.79 -21.07
N ALA A 277 12.36 19.14 -22.34
CA ALA A 277 11.92 18.35 -23.49
C ALA A 277 12.44 16.90 -23.45
N PHE A 278 13.67 16.67 -22.97
CA PHE A 278 14.19 15.31 -22.79
C PHE A 278 13.49 14.55 -21.65
N ASN A 279 13.12 15.21 -20.57
CA ASN A 279 12.41 14.60 -19.44
C ASN A 279 10.94 14.31 -19.74
N GLU A 280 10.32 15.08 -20.65
CA GLU A 280 8.94 14.88 -21.12
C GLU A 280 8.78 13.63 -22.02
N LEU A 281 9.87 13.13 -22.59
CA LEU A 281 9.86 11.88 -23.35
C LEU A 281 9.52 10.68 -22.48
N ASP A 282 8.93 9.66 -23.09
CA ASP A 282 8.61 8.40 -22.40
C ASP A 282 9.89 7.75 -21.81
N PRO A 283 9.84 7.16 -20.60
CA PRO A 283 11.00 6.52 -20.00
C PRO A 283 11.65 5.46 -20.90
N ALA A 284 10.88 4.75 -21.74
CA ALA A 284 11.43 3.80 -22.69
C ALA A 284 12.28 4.47 -23.77
N GLU A 285 11.81 5.60 -24.33
CA GLU A 285 12.55 6.36 -25.34
C GLU A 285 13.82 6.99 -24.78
N ARG A 286 13.75 7.50 -23.54
CA ARG A 286 14.91 8.04 -22.82
C ARG A 286 15.97 6.98 -22.59
N LEU A 287 15.56 5.78 -22.17
CA LEU A 287 16.45 4.64 -22.01
C LEU A 287 17.08 4.25 -23.35
N HIS A 288 16.30 4.20 -24.43
CA HIS A 288 16.79 3.85 -25.75
C HIS A 288 17.87 4.83 -26.25
N LYS A 289 17.65 6.14 -26.12
CA LYS A 289 18.65 7.17 -26.47
C LYS A 289 19.94 7.02 -25.66
N LEU A 290 19.84 6.72 -24.36
CA LEU A 290 21.00 6.46 -23.49
C LEU A 290 21.78 5.22 -23.92
N VAL A 291 21.08 4.12 -24.20
CA VAL A 291 21.70 2.86 -24.63
C VAL A 291 22.38 3.01 -25.99
N LEU A 292 21.74 3.69 -26.95
CA LEU A 292 22.36 3.98 -28.24
C LEU A 292 23.64 4.79 -28.08
N HIS A 293 23.59 5.86 -27.29
CA HIS A 293 24.77 6.69 -27.05
C HIS A 293 25.92 5.91 -26.40
N LEU A 294 25.61 5.04 -25.42
CA LEU A 294 26.60 4.16 -24.80
C LEU A 294 27.27 3.21 -25.80
N ARG A 295 26.53 2.77 -26.82
CA ARG A 295 27.07 1.90 -27.89
C ARG A 295 27.89 2.66 -28.91
N GLU A 296 27.40 3.79 -29.38
CA GLU A 296 28.06 4.58 -30.41
C GLU A 296 29.37 5.22 -29.92
N GLU A 297 29.40 5.71 -28.68
CA GLU A 297 30.56 6.44 -28.16
C GLU A 297 31.54 5.57 -27.37
N TYR A 298 31.04 4.56 -26.65
CA TYR A 298 31.84 3.77 -25.71
C TYR A 298 31.87 2.27 -26.07
N ASN A 299 31.23 1.86 -27.17
CA ASN A 299 31.06 0.44 -27.55
C ASN A 299 30.55 -0.40 -26.37
N TYR A 300 29.70 0.17 -25.51
CA TYR A 300 29.24 -0.46 -24.29
C TYR A 300 27.80 -0.95 -24.41
N CYS A 301 27.57 -2.22 -24.13
CA CYS A 301 26.22 -2.75 -23.99
C CYS A 301 25.74 -2.64 -22.54
N PHE A 302 24.67 -1.87 -22.32
CA PHE A 302 24.02 -1.73 -21.02
C PHE A 302 23.46 -3.05 -20.46
N TRP A 303 22.92 -3.91 -21.33
CA TRP A 303 22.29 -5.17 -20.94
C TRP A 303 23.32 -6.27 -20.64
N CYS A 304 24.31 -6.48 -21.52
CA CYS A 304 25.43 -7.39 -21.28
C CYS A 304 26.39 -6.89 -20.19
N LYS A 305 26.36 -5.58 -19.90
CA LYS A 305 27.29 -4.88 -19.00
C LYS A 305 28.76 -5.03 -19.39
N PHE A 306 29.02 -5.03 -20.70
CA PHE A 306 30.36 -5.27 -21.25
C PHE A 306 30.74 -4.19 -22.28
N THR A 307 31.99 -3.72 -22.21
CA THR A 307 32.61 -2.83 -23.21
C THR A 307 33.26 -3.67 -24.29
N TYR A 308 32.76 -3.57 -25.51
CA TYR A 308 33.28 -4.28 -26.67
C TYR A 308 34.47 -3.52 -27.28
N PRO A 309 35.48 -4.23 -27.81
CA PRO A 309 36.60 -3.60 -28.50
C PRO A 309 36.18 -3.06 -29.88
N ASP A 310 35.22 -3.71 -30.55
CA ASP A 310 34.79 -3.38 -31.91
C ASP A 310 33.52 -2.51 -31.91
N LYS A 311 33.44 -1.62 -32.91
CA LYS A 311 32.29 -0.69 -33.09
C LYS A 311 31.00 -1.41 -33.47
N ASP A 312 31.13 -2.52 -34.19
CA ASP A 312 29.99 -3.32 -34.63
C ASP A 312 29.46 -4.25 -33.52
N MET A 313 30.13 -4.27 -32.35
CA MET A 313 29.80 -5.09 -31.17
C MET A 313 29.42 -6.53 -31.52
N GLU A 314 30.30 -7.21 -32.27
CA GLU A 314 30.07 -8.59 -32.70
C GLU A 314 29.79 -9.51 -31.50
N GLY A 315 28.61 -10.14 -31.50
CA GLY A 315 28.15 -11.03 -30.43
C GLY A 315 27.21 -10.38 -29.40
N CYS A 316 26.80 -9.12 -29.56
CA CYS A 316 25.72 -8.53 -28.77
C CYS A 316 24.34 -8.94 -29.34
N PRO A 317 23.42 -9.53 -28.55
CA PRO A 317 22.13 -10.05 -29.03
C PRO A 317 21.20 -9.03 -29.70
N GLY A 318 21.21 -7.78 -29.25
CA GLY A 318 20.34 -6.74 -29.80
C GLY A 318 20.44 -5.44 -29.01
N LEU A 319 19.44 -4.57 -29.06
CA LEU A 319 19.44 -3.23 -28.42
C LEU A 319 18.48 -3.15 -27.21
N THR A 320 17.44 -3.98 -27.21
CA THR A 320 16.40 -3.96 -26.19
C THR A 320 16.72 -4.96 -25.07
N GLU A 321 15.98 -4.88 -23.96
CA GLU A 321 16.07 -5.86 -22.90
C GLU A 321 15.65 -7.26 -23.37
N GLU A 322 14.57 -7.32 -24.16
CA GLU A 322 13.98 -8.56 -24.68
C GLU A 322 14.97 -9.37 -25.53
N ASP A 323 15.89 -8.70 -26.21
CA ASP A 323 16.93 -9.36 -27.00
C ASP A 323 17.94 -10.13 -26.13
N HIS A 324 18.01 -9.84 -24.83
CA HIS A 324 19.03 -10.35 -23.89
C HIS A 324 18.47 -11.26 -22.78
N ASP A 325 17.17 -11.57 -22.82
CA ASP A 325 16.48 -12.47 -21.86
C ASP A 325 16.76 -13.96 -22.11
#